data_AF-A0A8J3X086-F1
#
_entry.id   AF-A0A8J3X086-F1
#
_cell.length_a   1.000
_cell.length_b   1.000
_cell.length_c   1.000
_cell.angle_alpha   90.00
_cell.angle_beta   90.00
_cell.angle_gamma   90.00
#
_symmetry.space_group_name_H-M   'P 1'
#
loop_
_entity.id
_entity.type
_entity.pdbx_description
1 polymer ?
#
loop_
_entity_poly.entity_id
_entity_poly.type
_entity_poly.pdbx_seq_one_letter_code
_entity_poly.pdbx_strand_id
1 'polypeptide(L)' 'MHTWDLARATGQDDRLDPDFCRRLLSGMEPLEQIIRSSGQYGARVEVPGDADPQTGLLGFIGRDPLWTANGASRL' A
#
# COMPACT_ATOMS: atom_id res chain seq x y z
N MET A 1 -1.44 1.16 -8.15
CA MET A 1 -1.98 0.45 -6.96
C MET A 1 -2.93 -0.67 -7.35
N HIS A 2 -3.83 -0.50 -8.33
CA HIS A 2 -4.67 -1.62 -8.81
C HIS A 2 -3.88 -2.86 -9.26
N THR A 3 -2.71 -2.70 -9.88
CA THR A 3 -1.81 -3.83 -10.21
C THR A 3 -1.36 -4.59 -8.96
N TRP A 4 -1.06 -3.89 -7.86
CA TRP A 4 -0.71 -4.52 -6.58
C TRP A 4 -1.92 -5.27 -6.00
N ASP A 5 -3.10 -4.64 -5.99
CA ASP A 5 -4.34 -5.25 -5.48
C ASP A 5 -4.63 -6.57 -6.22
N LEU A 6 -4.51 -6.58 -7.56
CA LEU A 6 -4.74 -7.75 -8.40
C LEU A 6 -3.67 -8.83 -8.19
N ALA A 7 -2.39 -8.46 -8.18
CA ALA A 7 -1.31 -9.40 -7.95
C ALA A 7 -1.48 -10.12 -6.62
N ARG A 8 -1.76 -9.36 -5.55
CA ARG A 8 -1.97 -9.92 -4.22
C ARG A 8 -3.24 -10.78 -4.12
N ALA A 9 -4.35 -10.35 -4.71
CA ALA A 9 -5.60 -11.11 -4.71
C ALA A 9 -5.50 -12.45 -5.45
N THR A 10 -4.58 -12.57 -6.41
CA THR A 10 -4.38 -13.77 -7.23
C THR A 10 -3.14 -14.58 -6.85
N GLY A 11 -2.44 -14.19 -5.78
CA GLY A 11 -1.23 -14.88 -5.31
C GLY A 11 -0.03 -14.74 -6.25
N GLN A 12 -0.01 -13.74 -7.11
CA GLN A 12 1.15 -13.37 -7.93
C GLN A 12 2.16 -12.56 -7.13
N ASP A 13 3.34 -12.33 -7.72
CA ASP A 13 4.35 -11.43 -7.14
C ASP A 13 3.80 -10.00 -7.08
N ASP A 14 3.59 -9.51 -5.86
CA ASP A 14 3.07 -8.19 -5.55
C ASP A 14 4.17 -7.23 -5.08
N ARG A 15 5.45 -7.57 -5.28
CA ARG A 15 6.55 -6.67 -4.92
C ARG A 15 6.64 -5.49 -5.88
N LEU A 16 6.72 -4.30 -5.30
CA LEU A 16 6.97 -3.03 -5.97
C LEU A 16 8.44 -2.65 -5.82
N ASP A 17 8.91 -1.82 -6.74
CA ASP A 17 10.25 -1.24 -6.64
C ASP A 17 10.38 -0.38 -5.38
N PRO A 18 11.30 -0.69 -4.44
CA PRO A 18 11.38 0.02 -3.17
C PRO A 18 11.73 1.51 -3.32
N ASP A 19 12.51 1.88 -4.34
CA ASP A 19 12.94 3.25 -4.57
C ASP A 19 11.79 4.09 -5.10
N PHE A 20 10.98 3.52 -5.98
CA PHE A 20 9.73 4.10 -6.46
C PHE A 20 8.74 4.29 -5.31
N CYS A 21 8.58 3.29 -4.44
CA CYS A 21 7.72 3.41 -3.27
C CYS A 21 8.14 4.55 -2.34
N ARG A 22 9.44 4.66 -2.01
CA ARG A 22 9.96 5.77 -1.19
C ARG A 22 9.69 7.13 -1.83
N ARG A 23 10.02 7.27 -3.12
CA ARG A 23 9.84 8.53 -3.85
C ARG A 23 8.38 8.95 -3.90
N LEU A 24 7.48 8.01 -4.15
CA LEU A 24 6.05 8.28 -4.21
C LEU A 24 5.51 8.66 -2.83
N LEU A 25 5.87 7.91 -1.77
CA LEU A 25 5.45 8.22 -0.41
C LEU A 25 5.92 9.62 0.01
N SER A 26 7.21 9.93 -0.12
CA SER A 26 7.75 11.25 0.23
C SER A 26 7.12 12.39 -0.58
N GLY A 27 6.71 12.14 -1.83
CA GLY A 27 6.00 13.14 -2.63
C GLY A 27 4.55 13.36 -2.20
N MET A 28 3.90 12.34 -1.62
CA MET A 28 2.49 12.40 -1.21
C MET A 28 2.30 12.88 0.23
N GLU A 29 3.24 12.61 1.13
CA GLU A 29 3.16 12.97 2.55
C GLU A 29 2.82 14.46 2.80
N PRO A 30 3.47 15.45 2.12
CA PRO A 30 3.12 16.85 2.30
C PRO A 30 1.70 17.22 1.86
N LEU A 31 1.10 16.38 1.01
CA LEU A 31 -0.22 16.60 0.43
C LEU A 31 -1.32 15.83 1.17
N GLU A 32 -1.00 15.18 2.30
CA GLU A 32 -1.91 14.24 2.97
C GLU A 32 -3.32 14.80 3.17
N GLN A 33 -3.46 16.00 3.73
CA GLN A 33 -4.79 16.58 3.97
C GLN A 33 -5.59 16.75 2.67
N ILE A 34 -4.94 17.18 1.59
CA ILE A 34 -5.57 17.40 0.28
C ILE A 34 -6.01 16.06 -0.30
N ILE A 35 -5.13 15.07 -0.34
CA ILE A 35 -5.47 13.76 -0.92
C ILE A 35 -6.56 13.04 -0.12
N ARG A 36 -6.62 13.20 1.22
CA ARG A 36 -7.71 12.64 2.04
C ARG A 36 -9.04 13.33 1.76
N SER A 37 -9.05 14.65 1.60
CA SER A 37 -10.26 15.41 1.26
C SER A 37 -10.87 15.03 -0.09
N SER A 38 -10.08 14.44 -1.00
CA SER A 38 -10.58 13.96 -2.30
C SER A 38 -11.52 12.76 -2.21
N GLY A 39 -11.49 12.00 -1.10
CA GLY A 39 -12.20 10.74 -0.94
C GLY A 39 -11.61 9.55 -1.72
N GLN A 40 -10.56 9.75 -2.53
CA GLN A 40 -9.93 8.67 -3.30
C GLN A 40 -8.98 7.82 -2.46
N TYR A 41 -8.47 8.37 -1.35
CA TYR A 41 -7.55 7.70 -0.45
C TYR A 41 -8.22 7.43 0.89
N GLY A 42 -8.15 6.19 1.37
CA GLY A 42 -8.68 5.79 2.67
C GLY A 42 -7.92 6.44 3.83
N ALA A 43 -8.39 6.20 5.05
CA ALA A 43 -7.64 6.52 6.26
C ALA A 43 -6.31 5.75 6.27
N ARG A 44 -5.27 6.35 6.85
CA ARG A 44 -3.96 5.69 6.98
C ARG A 44 -4.10 4.41 7.80
N VAL A 45 -3.54 3.32 7.28
CA VAL A 45 -3.32 2.10 8.07
C VAL A 45 -1.99 2.27 8.78
N GLU A 46 -1.99 2.09 10.10
CA GLU A 46 -0.79 2.17 10.92
C GLU A 46 0.14 0.99 10.60
N VAL A 47 1.42 1.29 10.45
CA VAL A 47 2.48 0.32 10.16
C VAL A 47 3.67 0.63 11.07
N PRO A 48 4.54 -0.35 11.36
CA PRO A 48 5.78 -0.11 12.10
C PRO A 48 6.61 1.04 11.49
N GLY A 49 7.27 1.84 12.33
CA GLY A 49 8.06 2.99 11.86
C GLY A 49 9.29 2.60 11.03
N ASP A 50 9.72 1.35 11.12
CA ASP A 50 10.79 0.73 10.36
C ASP A 50 10.28 -0.17 9.22
N ALA A 51 8.98 -0.08 8.90
CA ALA A 51 8.39 -0.82 7.79
C ALA A 51 9.11 -0.53 6.47
N ASP A 52 9.15 -1.54 5.60
CA ASP A 52 9.72 -1.36 4.27
C ASP A 52 8.91 -0.32 3.46
N PRO A 53 9.52 0.27 2.41
CA PRO A 53 8.88 1.34 1.65
C PRO A 53 7.52 1.01 1.04
N GLN A 54 7.32 -0.24 0.59
CA GLN A 54 6.05 -0.66 0.02
C GLN A 54 4.99 -0.75 1.10
N THR A 55 5.30 -1.34 2.25
CA THR A 55 4.41 -1.38 3.43
C THR A 55 4.02 0.02 3.88
N GLY A 56 4.99 0.94 3.97
CA GLY A 56 4.75 2.35 4.29
C GLY A 56 3.81 3.05 3.30
N LEU A 57 4.06 2.87 1.99
CA LEU A 57 3.21 3.45 0.94
C LEU A 57 1.78 2.89 0.98
N LEU A 58 1.63 1.57 1.11
CA LEU A 58 0.33 0.90 1.17
C LEU A 58 -0.47 1.41 2.37
N GLY A 59 0.14 1.43 3.55
CA GLY A 59 -0.49 1.96 4.75
C GLY A 59 -0.89 3.42 4.59
N PHE A 60 0.00 4.24 3.99
CA PHE A 60 -0.30 5.64 3.71
C PHE A 60 -1.51 5.83 2.80
N ILE A 61 -1.70 5.03 1.75
CA ILE A 61 -2.86 5.19 0.86
C ILE A 61 -4.14 4.52 1.40
N GLY A 62 -4.08 3.94 2.60
CA GLY A 62 -5.21 3.27 3.25
C GLY A 62 -5.46 1.85 2.79
N ARG A 63 -4.42 1.17 2.29
CA ARG A 63 -4.43 -0.28 2.03
C ARG A 63 -3.81 -0.99 3.23
N ASP A 64 -4.39 -2.12 3.62
CA ASP A 64 -3.81 -3.02 4.62
C ASP A 64 -2.68 -3.84 3.96
N PRO A 65 -1.40 -3.62 4.32
CA PRO A 65 -0.28 -4.36 3.74
C PRO A 65 -0.28 -5.85 4.13
N LEU A 66 -0.94 -6.19 5.24
CA LEU A 66 -1.02 -7.55 5.78
C LEU A 66 -2.25 -8.31 5.27
N TRP A 67 -3.10 -7.66 4.48
CA TRP A 67 -4.28 -8.29 3.92
C TRP A 67 -3.92 -9.58 3.18
N THR A 68 -4.71 -10.63 3.34
CA THR A 68 -4.55 -11.89 2.61
C THR A 68 -5.87 -12.30 1.97
N ALA A 69 -5.83 -12.79 0.73
CA ALA A 69 -6.99 -13.39 0.09
C ALA A 69 -7.40 -14.66 0.86
N ASN A 70 -8.51 -14.59 1.58
CA ASN A 70 -9.05 -15.73 2.33
C ASN A 70 -9.60 -16.75 1.31
N GLY A 71 -8.80 -17.76 0.95
CA GLY A 71 -9.12 -18.73 -0.11
C GLY A 71 -7.91 -19.31 -0.84
N ALA A 72 -6.73 -18.73 -0.69
CA ALA A 72 -5.47 -19.34 -1.13
C ALA A 72 -5.03 -20.45 -0.14
N SER A 73 -5.86 -21.47 0.03
CA SER A 73 -5.39 -22.75 0.55
C SER A 73 -4.33 -23.26 -0.42
N ARG A 74 -3.08 -23.24 0.05
CA ARG A 74 -1.95 -23.91 -0.60
C ARG A 74 -2.33 -25.38 -0.80
N LEU A 75 -2.45 -25.79 -2.06
CA LEU A 75 -2.28 -27.20 -2.45
C LEU A 75 -0.80 -27.58 -2.25
#